data_AF-A0A7X9B3Z6-F1
#
_entry.id   AF-A0A7X9B3Z6-F1
#
_cell.length_a   1.000
_cell.length_b   1.000
_cell.length_c   1.000
_cell.angle_alpha   90.00
_cell.angle_beta   90.00
_cell.angle_gamma   90.00
#
_symmetry.space_group_name_H-M   'P 1'
#
loop_
_entity.id
_entity.type
_entity.pdbx_description
1 polymer ?
#
loop_
_entity_poly.entity_id
_entity_poly.type
_entity_poly.pdbx_seq_one_letter_code
_entity_poly.pdbx_strand_id
1 'polypeptide(L)'
;MKKLASSLLIFIVAFFILGAALSAIQGRMNAIRYSERLTDDDPLENAPPLVAFTSVALGGFRGLLADYLWLRSSKMQDEGNYFEMVQLADWIVKLQPRFTGSHAFLAWNMAYNVSVTFTSFEDRWRWVKRGIELIRDEALEYNPGDPELFRQLGWIYQHKLGKDLDDANRYYKTEFAKEMIRLFGDFYGEWDELIKAPENEQKLRAALGGKNDFWSIIASHGYKDFADFERH
;
A
#
# COMPACT_ATOMS: atom_id res chain seq x y z
N MET A 1 -1.97 47.27 -17.19
CA MET A 1 -1.62 46.71 -15.86
C MET A 1 -2.81 46.62 -14.90
N LYS A 2 -3.52 47.71 -14.54
CA LYS A 2 -4.68 47.66 -13.61
C LYS A 2 -5.83 46.74 -14.04
N LYS A 3 -6.21 46.75 -15.34
CA LYS A 3 -7.23 45.84 -15.88
C LYS A 3 -6.83 44.36 -15.77
N LEU A 4 -5.56 44.05 -16.03
CA LEU A 4 -5.02 42.68 -15.94
C LEU A 4 -5.03 42.18 -14.49
N ALA A 5 -4.63 43.03 -13.53
CA ALA A 5 -4.66 42.72 -12.10
C ALA A 5 -6.10 42.53 -11.59
N SER A 6 -7.06 43.33 -12.05
CA SER A 6 -8.48 43.18 -11.73
C SER A 6 -9.05 41.88 -12.30
N SER A 7 -8.72 41.51 -13.53
CA SER A 7 -9.15 40.24 -14.14
C SER A 7 -8.55 39.05 -13.40
N LEU A 8 -7.26 39.11 -13.04
CA LEU A 8 -6.60 38.05 -12.27
C LEU A 8 -7.24 37.86 -10.88
N LEU A 9 -7.55 38.96 -10.19
CA LEU A 9 -8.23 38.92 -8.90
C LEU A 9 -9.63 38.27 -9.01
N ILE A 10 -10.40 38.61 -10.05
CA ILE A 10 -11.71 38.01 -10.30
C ILE A 10 -11.57 36.50 -10.54
N PHE A 11 -10.58 36.07 -11.32
CA PHE A 11 -10.31 34.65 -11.55
C PHE A 11 -9.95 33.92 -10.25
N ILE A 12 -9.09 34.52 -9.41
CA ILE A 12 -8.70 33.93 -8.12
C ILE A 12 -9.91 33.81 -7.20
N VAL A 13 -10.73 34.86 -7.08
CA VAL A 13 -11.95 34.83 -6.25
C VAL A 13 -12.94 33.80 -6.78
N ALA A 14 -13.17 33.74 -8.10
CA ALA A 14 -14.02 32.74 -8.72
C ALA A 14 -13.51 31.32 -8.47
N PHE A 15 -12.19 31.09 -8.53
CA PHE A 15 -11.57 29.80 -8.23
C PHE A 15 -11.81 29.37 -6.78
N PHE A 16 -11.64 30.27 -5.81
CA PHE A 16 -11.92 29.97 -4.40
C PHE A 16 -13.41 29.70 -4.14
N ILE A 17 -14.31 30.47 -4.77
CA ILE A 17 -15.77 30.23 -4.66
C ILE A 17 -16.13 28.87 -5.24
N LEU A 18 -15.61 28.54 -6.42
CA LEU A 18 -15.84 27.24 -7.06
C LEU A 18 -15.30 26.10 -6.20
N GLY A 19 -14.09 26.26 -5.65
CA GLY A 19 -13.47 25.28 -4.74
C GLY A 19 -14.29 25.05 -3.47
N ALA A 20 -14.80 26.12 -2.85
CA ALA A 20 -15.66 26.02 -1.68
C ALA A 20 -17.01 25.34 -2.00
N ALA A 21 -17.62 25.67 -3.14
CA ALA A 21 -18.86 25.04 -3.59
C ALA A 21 -18.66 23.53 -3.89
N LEU A 22 -17.57 23.17 -4.57
CA LEU A 22 -17.20 21.78 -4.82
C LEU A 22 -16.97 21.02 -3.51
N SER A 23 -16.26 21.62 -2.55
CA SER A 23 -16.02 21.02 -1.23
C SER A 23 -17.34 20.75 -0.49
N ALA A 24 -18.29 21.69 -0.50
CA ALA A 24 -19.59 21.51 0.13
C ALA A 24 -20.42 20.41 -0.54
N ILE A 25 -20.43 20.33 -1.87
CA ILE A 25 -21.12 19.27 -2.63
C ILE A 25 -20.48 17.91 -2.34
N GLN A 26 -19.14 17.83 -2.36
CA GLN A 26 -18.39 16.61 -2.07
C GLN A 26 -18.70 16.10 -0.65
N GLY A 27 -18.74 16.99 0.35
CA GLY A 27 -19.10 16.64 1.72
C GLY A 27 -20.51 16.04 1.82
N ARG A 28 -21.49 16.63 1.13
CA ARG A 28 -22.86 16.08 1.07
C ARG A 28 -22.92 14.73 0.37
N MET A 29 -22.21 14.56 -0.75
CA MET A 29 -22.13 13.29 -1.46
C MET A 29 -21.49 12.20 -0.60
N ASN A 30 -20.41 12.52 0.12
CA ASN A 30 -19.76 11.58 1.02
C ASN A 30 -20.69 11.19 2.19
N ALA A 31 -21.44 12.14 2.75
CA ALA A 31 -22.42 11.85 3.79
C ALA A 31 -23.53 10.90 3.30
N ILE A 32 -24.03 11.09 2.08
CA ILE A 32 -25.01 10.18 1.45
C ILE A 32 -24.40 8.80 1.23
N ARG A 33 -23.17 8.71 0.69
CA ARG A 33 -22.48 7.42 0.49
C ARG A 33 -22.37 6.64 1.79
N TYR A 34 -22.01 7.33 2.88
CA TYR A 34 -21.90 6.76 4.21
C TYR A 34 -23.27 6.31 4.76
N SER A 35 -24.27 7.20 4.76
CA SER A 35 -25.59 6.89 5.34
C SER A 35 -26.32 5.78 4.59
N GLU A 36 -26.21 5.77 3.27
CA GLU A 36 -26.89 4.81 2.39
C GLU A 36 -26.05 3.58 2.07
N ARG A 37 -24.82 3.46 2.63
CA ARG A 37 -23.87 2.36 2.36
C ARG A 37 -23.71 2.08 0.86
N LEU A 38 -23.57 3.15 0.07
CA LEU A 38 -23.44 3.06 -1.40
C LEU A 38 -22.02 2.70 -1.84
N THR A 39 -21.11 2.57 -0.90
CA THR A 39 -19.75 2.09 -1.09
C THR A 39 -19.50 0.96 -0.09
N ASP A 40 -18.82 -0.10 -0.52
CA ASP A 40 -18.51 -1.25 0.35
C ASP A 40 -17.63 -0.87 1.55
N ASP A 41 -16.91 0.26 1.48
CA ASP A 41 -16.15 0.80 2.61
C ASP A 41 -16.41 2.29 2.84
N ASP A 42 -16.13 2.71 4.08
CA ASP A 42 -16.11 4.10 4.50
C ASP A 42 -15.08 4.91 3.70
N PRO A 43 -15.33 6.21 3.48
CA PRO A 43 -14.43 7.07 2.74
C PRO A 43 -13.10 7.22 3.49
N LEU A 44 -12.15 6.32 3.23
CA LEU A 44 -10.73 6.48 3.49
C LEU A 44 -10.43 7.09 4.88
N GLU A 45 -11.17 6.68 5.94
CA GLU A 45 -11.08 7.31 7.27
C GLU A 45 -9.66 7.25 7.86
N ASN A 46 -8.86 6.28 7.41
CA ASN A 46 -7.44 6.12 7.75
C ASN A 46 -6.53 6.10 6.53
N ALA A 47 -6.96 6.65 5.39
CA ALA A 47 -6.06 6.69 4.25
C ALA A 47 -4.84 7.53 4.60
N PRO A 48 -3.63 7.07 4.27
CA PRO A 48 -2.42 7.82 4.52
C PRO A 48 -2.60 9.27 4.07
N PRO A 49 -2.07 10.28 4.78
CA PRO A 49 -2.25 11.70 4.42
C PRO A 49 -1.97 12.01 2.95
N LEU A 50 -1.09 11.21 2.34
CA LEU A 50 -0.77 11.23 0.93
C LEU A 50 -1.95 10.84 0.01
N VAL A 51 -2.72 9.81 0.36
CA VAL A 51 -3.89 9.35 -0.41
C VAL A 51 -5.06 10.34 -0.24
N ALA A 52 -5.23 10.91 0.96
CA ALA A 52 -6.17 11.99 1.19
C ALA A 52 -5.79 13.23 0.37
N PHE A 53 -4.51 13.60 0.35
CA PHE A 53 -3.99 14.70 -0.46
C PHE A 53 -4.22 14.46 -1.96
N THR A 54 -3.86 13.29 -2.49
CA THR A 54 -4.07 13.01 -3.93
C THR A 54 -5.54 12.96 -4.30
N SER A 55 -6.40 12.42 -3.44
CA SER A 55 -7.84 12.32 -3.71
C SER A 55 -8.54 13.69 -3.64
N VAL A 56 -8.18 14.53 -2.68
CA VAL A 56 -8.82 15.83 -2.45
C VAL A 56 -8.21 16.94 -3.32
N ALA A 57 -6.88 16.97 -3.46
CA ALA A 57 -6.20 18.05 -4.18
C ALA A 57 -6.21 17.86 -5.70
N LEU A 58 -6.10 16.61 -6.19
CA LEU A 58 -6.07 16.35 -7.64
C LEU A 58 -7.45 16.07 -8.22
N GLY A 59 -8.42 15.63 -7.42
CA GLY A 59 -9.76 15.30 -7.89
C GLY A 59 -9.73 14.34 -9.09
N GLY A 60 -10.27 14.77 -10.23
CA GLY A 60 -10.24 13.99 -11.48
C GLY A 60 -8.85 13.88 -12.15
N PHE A 61 -7.90 14.78 -11.85
CA PHE A 61 -6.56 14.75 -12.45
C PHE A 61 -5.70 13.59 -11.95
N ARG A 62 -6.06 12.93 -10.84
CA ARG A 62 -5.34 11.75 -10.34
C ARG A 62 -5.28 10.60 -11.36
N GLY A 63 -6.32 10.46 -12.20
CA GLY A 63 -6.34 9.47 -13.28
C GLY A 63 -5.27 9.76 -14.34
N LEU A 64 -5.21 11.00 -14.82
CA LEU A 64 -4.21 11.42 -15.81
C LEU A 64 -2.78 11.30 -15.27
N LEU A 65 -2.57 11.64 -14.00
CA LEU A 65 -1.27 11.44 -13.36
C LEU A 65 -0.92 9.95 -13.28
N ALA A 66 -1.87 9.10 -12.88
CA ALA A 66 -1.64 7.67 -12.83
C ALA A 66 -1.33 7.08 -14.21
N ASP A 67 -2.03 7.50 -15.27
CA ASP A 67 -1.74 7.08 -16.65
C ASP A 67 -0.31 7.50 -17.07
N TYR A 68 0.11 8.71 -16.71
CA TYR A 68 1.49 9.14 -16.94
C TYR A 68 2.51 8.28 -16.18
N LEU A 69 2.25 7.98 -14.90
CA LEU A 69 3.13 7.13 -14.10
C LEU A 69 3.16 5.70 -14.64
N TRP A 70 2.06 5.20 -15.21
CA TRP A 70 2.02 3.93 -15.92
C TRP A 70 2.97 3.91 -17.11
N LEU A 71 2.89 4.91 -17.99
CA LEU A 71 3.80 5.04 -19.13
C LEU A 71 5.26 5.11 -18.68
N ARG A 72 5.53 5.87 -17.62
CA ARG A 72 6.88 5.97 -17.04
C ARG A 72 7.34 4.64 -16.44
N SER A 73 6.47 3.95 -15.71
CA SER A 73 6.76 2.64 -15.09
C SER A 73 7.12 1.61 -16.15
N SER A 74 6.35 1.53 -17.24
CA SER A 74 6.64 0.65 -18.37
C SER A 74 8.00 0.98 -18.99
N LYS A 75 8.30 2.27 -19.20
CA LYS A 75 9.61 2.69 -19.69
C LYS A 75 10.76 2.28 -18.75
N MET A 76 10.59 2.46 -17.44
CA MET A 76 11.60 2.04 -16.45
C MET A 76 11.82 0.53 -16.49
N GLN A 77 10.76 -0.25 -16.67
CA GLN A 77 10.87 -1.70 -16.83
C GLN A 77 11.65 -2.08 -18.10
N ASP A 78 11.34 -1.46 -19.24
CA ASP A 78 12.03 -1.72 -20.51
C ASP A 78 13.52 -1.37 -20.45
N GLU A 79 13.88 -0.34 -19.68
CA GLU A 79 15.27 0.08 -19.43
C GLU A 79 15.99 -0.75 -18.35
N GLY A 80 15.29 -1.69 -17.69
CA GLY A 80 15.84 -2.49 -16.58
C GLY A 80 15.94 -1.73 -15.24
N ASN A 81 15.36 -0.54 -15.15
CA ASN A 81 15.32 0.32 -13.96
C ASN A 81 14.22 -0.11 -12.97
N TYR A 82 14.28 -1.36 -12.50
CA TYR A 82 13.22 -1.97 -11.71
C TYR A 82 12.97 -1.28 -10.36
N PHE A 83 14.01 -0.73 -9.71
CA PHE A 83 13.86 0.03 -8.46
C PHE A 83 13.04 1.32 -8.63
N GLU A 84 13.13 1.98 -9.77
CA GLU A 84 12.30 3.15 -10.07
C GLU A 84 10.89 2.70 -10.45
N MET A 85 10.78 1.63 -11.25
CA MET A 85 9.49 1.03 -11.62
C MET A 85 8.63 0.71 -10.38
N VAL A 86 9.20 0.10 -9.35
CA VAL A 86 8.44 -0.26 -8.14
C VAL A 86 7.99 0.95 -7.32
N GLN A 87 8.79 2.02 -7.29
CA GLN A 87 8.38 3.26 -6.63
C GLN A 87 7.18 3.88 -7.36
N LEU A 88 7.18 3.85 -8.70
CA LEU A 88 6.07 4.34 -9.50
C LEU A 88 4.82 3.48 -9.33
N ALA A 89 4.97 2.15 -9.22
CA ALA A 89 3.89 1.23 -8.93
C ALA A 89 3.17 1.55 -7.61
N ASP A 90 3.92 1.84 -6.55
CA ASP A 90 3.38 2.28 -5.26
C ASP A 90 2.56 3.59 -5.38
N TRP A 91 3.05 4.55 -6.17
CA TRP A 91 2.29 5.77 -6.47
C TRP A 91 1.00 5.49 -7.26
N ILE A 92 1.04 4.58 -8.22
CA ILE A 92 -0.15 4.18 -9.00
C ILE A 92 -1.22 3.62 -8.07
N VAL A 93 -0.86 2.72 -7.14
CA VAL A 93 -1.78 2.16 -6.15
C VAL A 93 -2.46 3.26 -5.33
N LYS A 94 -1.66 4.21 -4.83
CA LYS A 94 -2.15 5.35 -4.03
C LYS A 94 -3.01 6.34 -4.80
N LEU A 95 -2.79 6.50 -6.11
CA LEU A 95 -3.57 7.40 -6.96
C LEU A 95 -4.88 6.77 -7.44
N GLN A 96 -4.87 5.45 -7.64
CA GLN A 96 -6.00 4.67 -8.15
C GLN A 96 -6.40 3.55 -7.17
N PRO A 97 -6.70 3.86 -5.89
CA PRO A 97 -6.86 2.85 -4.84
C PRO A 97 -7.98 1.84 -5.10
N ARG A 98 -8.95 2.13 -5.98
CA ARG A 98 -10.05 1.23 -6.33
C ARG A 98 -9.85 0.47 -7.65
N PHE A 99 -8.71 0.64 -8.34
CA PHE A 99 -8.44 -0.03 -9.61
C PHE A 99 -7.69 -1.35 -9.39
N THR A 100 -8.37 -2.33 -8.77
CA THR A 100 -7.75 -3.55 -8.25
C THR A 100 -7.09 -4.43 -9.31
N GLY A 101 -7.62 -4.46 -10.53
CA GLY A 101 -6.97 -5.17 -11.65
C GLY A 101 -5.57 -4.63 -11.99
N SER A 102 -5.35 -3.32 -11.85
CA SER A 102 -4.03 -2.69 -12.02
C SER A 102 -3.07 -3.15 -10.92
N HIS A 103 -3.52 -3.16 -9.67
CA HIS A 103 -2.71 -3.60 -8.52
C HIS A 103 -2.33 -5.09 -8.63
N ALA A 104 -3.29 -5.94 -9.00
CA ALA A 104 -3.07 -7.36 -9.24
C ALA A 104 -2.02 -7.58 -10.35
N PHE A 105 -2.10 -6.81 -11.45
CA PHE A 105 -1.10 -6.85 -12.50
C PHE A 105 0.28 -6.37 -12.02
N LEU A 106 0.38 -5.27 -11.28
CA LEU A 106 1.66 -4.74 -10.78
C LEU A 106 2.36 -5.77 -9.88
N ALA A 107 1.61 -6.38 -8.96
CA ALA A 107 2.10 -7.46 -8.10
C ALA A 107 2.53 -8.70 -8.90
N TRP A 108 1.71 -9.12 -9.87
CA TRP A 108 2.06 -10.21 -10.78
C TRP A 108 3.34 -9.91 -11.56
N ASN A 109 3.45 -8.71 -12.14
CA ASN A 109 4.60 -8.30 -12.93
C ASN A 109 5.89 -8.33 -12.09
N MET A 110 5.86 -7.85 -10.86
CA MET A 110 6.99 -7.96 -9.94
C MET A 110 7.35 -9.42 -9.62
N ALA A 111 6.36 -10.21 -9.23
CA ALA A 111 6.58 -11.58 -8.82
C ALA A 111 6.97 -12.50 -9.99
N TYR A 112 6.55 -12.22 -11.22
CA TYR A 112 6.75 -13.12 -12.37
C TYR A 112 7.73 -12.59 -13.41
N ASN A 113 7.56 -11.35 -13.88
CA ASN A 113 8.37 -10.82 -14.98
C ASN A 113 9.67 -10.22 -14.49
N VAL A 114 9.61 -9.41 -13.43
CA VAL A 114 10.79 -8.73 -12.89
C VAL A 114 11.66 -9.73 -12.12
N SER A 115 11.08 -10.58 -11.26
CA SER A 115 11.89 -11.51 -10.46
C SER A 115 12.81 -12.39 -11.32
N VAL A 116 12.36 -12.86 -12.48
CA VAL A 116 13.15 -13.78 -13.34
C VAL A 116 14.26 -13.10 -14.12
N THR A 117 14.32 -11.76 -14.16
CA THR A 117 15.44 -11.05 -14.80
C THR A 117 16.70 -11.04 -13.93
N PHE A 118 16.57 -11.35 -12.64
CA PHE A 118 17.69 -11.43 -11.70
C PHE A 118 18.26 -12.84 -11.67
N THR A 119 19.58 -12.96 -11.50
CA THR A 119 20.26 -14.26 -11.37
C THR A 119 20.31 -14.74 -9.92
N SER A 120 20.47 -13.82 -8.97
CA SER A 120 20.48 -14.14 -7.54
C SER A 120 19.08 -14.52 -7.05
N PHE A 121 18.95 -15.69 -6.42
CA PHE A 121 17.70 -16.14 -5.81
C PHE A 121 17.21 -15.20 -4.70
N GLU A 122 18.14 -14.55 -4.00
CA GLU A 122 17.83 -13.54 -2.99
C GLU A 122 17.13 -12.32 -3.61
N ASP A 123 17.64 -11.81 -4.73
CA ASP A 123 17.02 -10.68 -5.42
C ASP A 123 15.67 -11.07 -6.01
N ARG A 124 15.55 -12.28 -6.57
CA ARG A 124 14.25 -12.78 -7.03
C ARG A 124 13.24 -12.83 -5.89
N TRP A 125 13.66 -13.30 -4.72
CA TRP A 125 12.80 -13.35 -3.53
C TRP A 125 12.32 -11.96 -3.12
N ARG A 126 13.20 -10.94 -3.13
CA ARG A 126 12.81 -9.55 -2.86
C ARG A 126 11.67 -9.09 -3.76
N TRP A 127 11.71 -9.43 -5.05
CA TRP A 127 10.66 -9.07 -6.01
C TRP A 127 9.37 -9.88 -5.83
N VAL A 128 9.47 -11.17 -5.54
CA VAL A 128 8.29 -12.01 -5.23
C VAL A 128 7.61 -11.50 -3.96
N LYS A 129 8.38 -11.25 -2.90
CA LYS A 129 7.89 -10.71 -1.63
C LYS A 129 7.26 -9.34 -1.82
N ARG A 130 7.89 -8.43 -2.57
CA ARG A 130 7.32 -7.12 -2.86
C ARG A 130 5.97 -7.20 -3.59
N GLY A 131 5.80 -8.15 -4.50
CA GLY A 131 4.51 -8.40 -5.15
C GLY A 131 3.43 -8.90 -4.17
N ILE A 132 3.81 -9.73 -3.19
CA ILE A 132 2.93 -10.16 -2.08
C ILE A 132 2.55 -8.96 -1.23
N GLU A 133 3.51 -8.15 -0.80
CA GLU A 133 3.32 -6.96 0.04
C GLU A 133 2.43 -5.92 -0.65
N LEU A 134 2.60 -5.70 -1.96
CA LEU A 134 1.74 -4.74 -2.70
C LEU A 134 0.26 -5.14 -2.60
N ILE A 135 -0.05 -6.43 -2.65
CA ILE A 135 -1.45 -6.87 -2.51
C ILE A 135 -1.87 -6.84 -1.04
N ARG A 136 -1.11 -7.52 -0.18
CA ARG A 136 -1.46 -7.76 1.22
C ARG A 136 -1.49 -6.48 2.05
N ASP A 137 -0.48 -5.64 1.90
CA ASP A 137 -0.19 -4.51 2.81
C ASP A 137 -0.61 -3.17 2.23
N GLU A 138 -1.00 -3.12 0.94
CA GLU A 138 -1.41 -1.87 0.30
C GLU A 138 -2.76 -2.01 -0.41
N ALA A 139 -2.90 -2.91 -1.39
CA ALA A 139 -4.10 -2.95 -2.20
C ALA A 139 -5.34 -3.42 -1.42
N LEU A 140 -5.18 -4.42 -0.53
CA LEU A 140 -6.25 -4.91 0.33
C LEU A 140 -6.61 -3.95 1.45
N GLU A 141 -5.70 -3.07 1.89
CA GLU A 141 -6.01 -1.99 2.83
C GLU A 141 -7.06 -1.02 2.25
N TYR A 142 -6.99 -0.76 0.94
CA TYR A 142 -7.98 0.09 0.25
C TYR A 142 -9.21 -0.68 -0.25
N ASN A 143 -9.11 -2.00 -0.39
CA ASN A 143 -10.18 -2.85 -0.93
C ASN A 143 -10.32 -4.15 -0.13
N PRO A 144 -10.79 -4.06 1.14
CA PRO A 144 -11.04 -5.23 1.94
C PRO A 144 -12.03 -6.16 1.22
N GLY A 145 -11.69 -7.45 1.11
CA GLY A 145 -12.59 -8.43 0.48
C GLY A 145 -12.55 -8.49 -1.04
N ASP A 146 -11.73 -7.71 -1.75
CA ASP A 146 -11.70 -7.75 -3.22
C ASP A 146 -11.25 -9.15 -3.72
N PRO A 147 -12.11 -9.86 -4.49
CA PRO A 147 -11.86 -11.23 -4.87
C PRO A 147 -10.71 -11.37 -5.86
N GLU A 148 -10.43 -10.37 -6.70
CA GLU A 148 -9.35 -10.40 -7.67
C GLU A 148 -7.99 -10.29 -6.97
N LEU A 149 -7.89 -9.39 -5.98
CA LEU A 149 -6.70 -9.27 -5.13
C LEU A 149 -6.41 -10.57 -4.38
N PHE A 150 -7.42 -11.17 -3.74
CA PHE A 150 -7.26 -12.46 -3.05
C PHE A 150 -6.87 -13.59 -4.01
N ARG A 151 -7.51 -13.65 -5.19
CA ARG A 151 -7.19 -14.63 -6.22
C ARG A 151 -5.73 -14.49 -6.66
N GLN A 152 -5.26 -13.27 -6.89
CA GLN A 152 -3.90 -13.01 -7.33
C GLN A 152 -2.87 -13.28 -6.23
N LEU A 153 -3.15 -12.90 -4.99
CA LEU A 153 -2.31 -13.21 -3.83
C LEU A 153 -2.18 -14.73 -3.64
N GLY A 154 -3.31 -15.44 -3.68
CA GLY A 154 -3.35 -16.90 -3.63
C GLY A 154 -2.58 -17.54 -4.79
N TRP A 155 -2.66 -16.97 -5.99
CA TRP A 155 -1.89 -17.45 -7.15
C TRP A 155 -0.37 -17.28 -6.95
N ILE A 156 0.09 -16.16 -6.39
CA ILE A 156 1.52 -15.99 -6.08
C ILE A 156 1.99 -17.06 -5.08
N TYR A 157 1.26 -17.26 -3.98
CA TYR A 157 1.60 -18.29 -3.00
C TYR A 157 1.55 -19.71 -3.58
N GLN A 158 0.47 -20.07 -4.26
CA GLN A 158 0.29 -21.44 -4.77
C GLN A 158 1.24 -21.75 -5.93
N HIS A 159 1.33 -20.86 -6.91
CA HIS A 159 2.02 -21.13 -8.17
C HIS A 159 3.49 -20.71 -8.13
N LYS A 160 3.80 -19.45 -7.80
CA LYS A 160 5.18 -18.94 -7.81
C LYS A 160 5.99 -19.52 -6.65
N LEU A 161 5.39 -19.56 -5.45
CA LEU A 161 6.03 -20.09 -4.26
C LEU A 161 5.89 -21.61 -4.15
N GLY A 162 4.67 -22.12 -4.28
CA GLY A 162 4.34 -23.50 -3.93
C GLY A 162 4.84 -24.56 -4.92
N LYS A 163 4.75 -24.29 -6.23
CA LYS A 163 5.20 -25.23 -7.27
C LYS A 163 6.72 -25.24 -7.42
N ASP A 164 7.21 -26.13 -8.27
CA ASP A 164 8.63 -26.35 -8.60
C ASP A 164 9.02 -25.84 -9.99
N LEU A 165 8.19 -24.98 -10.58
CA LEU A 165 8.37 -24.45 -11.94
C LEU A 165 9.44 -23.33 -12.03
N ASP A 166 9.74 -22.67 -10.91
CA ASP A 166 10.83 -21.70 -10.79
C ASP A 166 12.01 -22.39 -10.10
N ASP A 167 13.22 -22.28 -10.64
CA ASP A 167 14.43 -22.90 -10.07
C ASP A 167 14.76 -22.37 -8.67
N ALA A 168 14.34 -21.15 -8.34
CA ALA A 168 14.48 -20.55 -7.03
C ALA A 168 13.34 -20.91 -6.05
N ASN A 169 12.36 -21.76 -6.42
CA ASN A 169 11.20 -22.06 -5.56
C ASN A 169 11.57 -22.55 -4.16
N ARG A 170 12.63 -23.36 -4.03
CA ARG A 170 13.09 -23.87 -2.72
C ARG A 170 13.64 -22.75 -1.86
N TYR A 171 14.32 -21.78 -2.48
CA TYR A 171 14.80 -20.59 -1.79
C TYR A 171 13.62 -19.78 -1.26
N TYR A 172 12.61 -19.51 -2.09
CA TYR A 172 11.43 -18.75 -1.68
C TYR A 172 10.66 -19.42 -0.51
N LYS A 173 10.45 -20.74 -0.59
CA LYS A 173 9.83 -21.52 0.50
C LYS A 173 10.65 -21.42 1.79
N THR A 174 11.97 -21.46 1.68
CA THR A 174 12.87 -21.38 2.84
C THR A 174 12.82 -20.01 3.49
N GLU A 175 12.91 -18.93 2.71
CA GLU A 175 12.82 -17.57 3.25
C GLU A 175 11.45 -17.29 3.87
N PHE A 176 10.37 -17.70 3.20
CA PHE A 176 9.03 -17.57 3.77
C PHE A 176 8.87 -18.40 5.06
N ALA A 177 9.40 -19.62 5.11
CA ALA A 177 9.38 -20.44 6.32
C ALA A 177 10.17 -19.79 7.46
N LYS A 178 11.34 -19.18 7.18
CA LYS A 178 12.10 -18.42 8.18
C LYS A 178 11.29 -17.26 8.75
N GLU A 179 10.59 -16.50 7.91
CA GLU A 179 9.71 -15.42 8.35
C GLU A 179 8.59 -15.94 9.26
N MET A 180 7.92 -17.03 8.87
CA MET A 180 6.86 -17.63 9.68
C MET A 180 7.39 -18.21 10.99
N ILE A 181 8.56 -18.86 10.99
CA ILE A 181 9.19 -19.41 12.20
C ILE A 181 9.63 -18.28 13.13
N ARG A 182 10.18 -17.17 12.60
CA ARG A 182 10.57 -16.01 13.41
C ARG A 182 9.37 -15.42 14.15
N LEU A 183 8.19 -15.39 13.52
CA LEU A 183 6.98 -14.78 14.09
C LEU A 183 6.18 -15.75 14.98
N PHE A 184 6.06 -17.00 14.56
CA PHE A 184 5.13 -17.97 15.16
C PHE A 184 5.81 -19.20 15.76
N GLY A 185 7.13 -19.36 15.62
CA GLY A 185 7.85 -20.57 16.05
C GLY A 185 7.65 -20.88 17.53
N ASP A 186 7.75 -19.86 18.37
CA ASP A 186 7.56 -19.99 19.83
C ASP A 186 6.08 -20.00 20.25
N PHE A 187 5.18 -19.55 19.37
CA PHE A 187 3.73 -19.41 19.61
C PHE A 187 2.90 -20.44 18.83
N TYR A 188 3.53 -21.50 18.32
CA TYR A 188 2.85 -22.47 17.49
C TYR A 188 1.77 -23.20 18.28
N GLY A 189 0.50 -23.01 17.88
CA GLY A 189 -0.66 -23.58 18.58
C GLY A 189 -1.25 -22.69 19.67
N GLU A 190 -0.57 -21.61 20.06
CA GLU A 190 -1.01 -20.62 21.05
C GLU A 190 -1.92 -19.56 20.39
N TRP A 191 -2.90 -19.99 19.59
CA TRP A 191 -3.76 -19.10 18.81
C TRP A 191 -4.56 -18.15 19.69
N ASP A 192 -5.01 -18.61 20.87
CA ASP A 192 -5.73 -17.78 21.83
C ASP A 192 -4.86 -16.65 22.39
N GLU A 193 -3.54 -16.85 22.51
CA GLU A 193 -2.61 -15.80 22.92
C GLU A 193 -2.38 -14.81 21.78
N LEU A 194 -2.17 -15.30 20.56
CA LEU A 194 -1.99 -14.46 19.37
C LEU A 194 -3.23 -13.59 19.09
N ILE A 195 -4.44 -14.13 19.27
CA ILE A 195 -5.70 -13.36 19.11
C ILE A 195 -5.83 -12.27 20.17
N LYS A 196 -5.33 -12.50 21.38
CA LYS A 196 -5.35 -11.49 22.47
C LYS A 196 -4.22 -10.47 22.33
N ALA A 197 -3.24 -10.72 21.47
CA ALA A 197 -2.13 -9.81 21.26
C ALA A 197 -2.65 -8.44 20.76
N PRO A 198 -2.07 -7.33 21.23
CA PRO A 198 -2.50 -6.01 20.79
C PRO A 198 -2.26 -5.82 19.29
N GLU A 199 -3.33 -5.51 18.54
CA GLU A 199 -3.29 -5.38 17.07
C GLU A 199 -2.42 -4.23 16.54
N ASN A 200 -2.15 -3.21 17.37
CA ASN A 200 -1.40 -2.04 16.95
C ASN A 200 -0.61 -1.43 18.12
N GLU A 201 0.33 -0.55 17.79
CA GLU A 201 1.19 0.13 18.76
C GLU A 201 0.39 0.81 19.89
N GLN A 202 -0.72 1.46 19.56
CA GLN A 202 -1.53 2.18 20.56
C GLN A 202 -2.13 1.20 21.58
N LYS A 203 -2.73 0.10 21.10
CA LYS A 203 -3.24 -0.97 21.96
C LYS A 203 -2.11 -1.64 22.73
N LEU A 204 -0.93 -1.82 22.14
CA LEU A 204 0.25 -2.38 22.80
C LEU A 204 0.73 -1.48 23.95
N ARG A 205 0.84 -0.17 23.71
CA ARG A 205 1.20 0.83 24.74
C ARG A 205 0.20 0.83 25.89
N ALA A 206 -1.09 0.72 25.58
CA ALA A 206 -2.14 0.62 26.59
C ALA A 206 -2.03 -0.69 27.40
N ALA A 207 -1.81 -1.82 26.74
CA ALA A 207 -1.66 -3.14 27.39
C ALA A 207 -0.43 -3.20 28.29
N LEU A 208 0.66 -2.54 27.90
CA LEU A 208 1.88 -2.42 28.71
C LEU A 208 1.75 -1.45 29.90
N GLY A 209 0.59 -0.78 30.04
CA GLY A 209 0.30 0.13 31.15
C GLY A 209 1.24 1.34 31.22
N GLY A 210 1.77 1.80 30.08
CA GLY A 210 2.74 2.89 30.03
C GLY A 210 4.11 2.56 30.63
N LYS A 211 4.41 1.28 30.90
CA LYS A 211 5.75 0.86 31.30
C LYS A 211 6.72 1.09 30.13
N ASN A 212 7.70 1.97 30.35
CA ASN A 212 8.69 2.34 29.35
C ASN A 212 9.76 1.29 29.12
N ASP A 213 9.77 0.16 29.84
CA ASP A 213 10.86 -0.82 29.75
C ASP A 213 11.00 -1.39 28.34
N PHE A 214 9.90 -1.79 27.69
CA PHE A 214 9.91 -2.22 26.30
C PHE A 214 10.42 -1.13 25.35
N TRP A 215 9.91 0.10 25.49
CA TRP A 215 10.29 1.25 24.66
C TRP A 215 11.75 1.67 24.88
N SER A 216 12.26 1.50 26.09
CA SER A 216 13.65 1.77 26.47
C SER A 216 14.58 0.68 25.93
N ILE A 217 14.13 -0.58 25.94
CA ILE A 217 14.86 -1.71 25.35
C ILE A 217 14.98 -1.54 23.84
N ILE A 218 13.90 -1.19 23.12
CA ILE A 218 14.02 -1.00 21.67
C ILE A 218 14.93 0.20 21.36
N ALA A 219 14.82 1.30 22.14
CA ALA A 219 15.68 2.46 21.98
C ALA A 219 17.16 2.13 22.27
N SER A 220 17.43 1.27 23.26
CA SER A 220 18.80 0.83 23.57
C SER A 220 19.41 -0.05 22.49
N HIS A 221 18.58 -0.70 21.67
CA HIS A 221 19.00 -1.47 20.50
C HIS A 221 19.06 -0.63 19.22
N GLY A 222 18.88 0.69 19.32
CA GLY A 222 19.05 1.63 18.21
C GLY A 222 17.80 1.87 17.38
N TYR A 223 16.65 1.31 17.76
CA TYR A 223 15.38 1.56 17.08
C TYR A 223 14.78 2.89 17.53
N LYS A 224 14.40 3.75 16.57
CA LYS A 224 13.88 5.10 16.85
C LYS A 224 12.46 5.09 17.39
N ASP A 225 11.63 4.21 16.83
CA ASP A 225 10.22 4.06 17.15
C ASP A 225 9.75 2.64 16.83
N PHE A 226 8.47 2.36 17.08
CA PHE A 226 7.88 1.05 16.79
C PHE A 226 7.93 0.70 15.31
N ALA A 227 7.71 1.68 14.42
CA ALA A 227 7.72 1.47 12.99
C ALA A 227 9.13 1.14 12.47
N ASP A 228 10.18 1.70 13.07
CA ASP A 228 11.57 1.37 12.79
C ASP A 228 11.92 -0.05 13.28
N PHE A 229 11.38 -0.47 14.42
CA PHE A 229 11.50 -1.83 14.93
C PHE A 229 10.81 -2.87 14.01
N GLU A 230 9.58 -2.60 13.56
CA GLU A 230 8.83 -3.51 12.67
C GLU A 230 9.50 -3.72 11.30
N ARG A 231 10.38 -2.81 10.87
CA ARG A 231 11.08 -2.89 9.58
C ARG A 231 12.33 -3.79 9.59
N HIS A 232 12.78 -4.28 10.76
CA HIS A 232 14.01 -5.06 10.93
C HIS A 232 13.74 -6.49 11.44
#